data_AF-A0A941VG74-F1
#
_entry.id   AF-A0A941VG74-F1
#
_cell.length_a   1.000
_cell.length_b   1.000
_cell.length_c   1.000
_cell.angle_alpha   90.00
_cell.angle_beta   90.00
_cell.angle_gamma   90.00
#
_symmetry.space_group_name_H-M   'P 1'
#
loop_
_entity.id
_entity.type
_entity.pdbx_description
1 polymer ?
#
loop_
_entity_poly.entity_id
_entity_poly.type
_entity_poly.pdbx_seq_one_letter_code
_entity_poly.pdbx_strand_id
1 'polypeptide(L)'
;YVAEILGDIRRKYAEYGVTEEPFVIVKADAGTYGMGIMTVKDPSEVKGLNRKQRNKMAVVKEGLEVNDVIVQEGVYSFENVGDAVAEPVVYMIDHFVVGGFYRVHTERGKDQNLNAPGMQFVPLAFAEPCSSPNPDDPGCPPNRFYSYGVIARLALLAAAIELERMEAAPAAPALLRAAP
;
A
#
# COMPACT_ATOMS: atom_id res chain seq x y z
N TYR A 1 -17.11 3.95 -7.48
CA TYR A 1 -15.69 3.89 -7.07
C TYR A 1 -15.38 4.71 -5.82
N VAL A 2 -14.90 5.96 -5.85
CA VAL A 2 -14.47 6.65 -4.60
C VAL A 2 -15.60 6.73 -3.54
N ALA A 3 -16.79 7.22 -3.92
CA ALA A 3 -17.93 7.33 -3.00
C ALA A 3 -18.40 5.97 -2.45
N GLU A 4 -18.31 4.93 -3.28
CA GLU A 4 -18.72 3.56 -2.98
C GLU A 4 -17.77 2.93 -1.98
N ILE A 5 -16.46 2.93 -2.26
CA ILE A 5 -15.43 2.39 -1.37
C ILE A 5 -15.45 3.12 -0.02
N LEU A 6 -15.54 4.46 -0.02
CA LEU A 6 -15.68 5.22 1.23
C LEU A 6 -16.95 4.84 2.00
N GLY A 7 -18.04 4.51 1.30
CA GLY A 7 -19.27 4.00 1.89
C GLY A 7 -19.08 2.63 2.56
N ASP A 8 -18.29 1.75 1.93
CA ASP A 8 -17.99 0.42 2.46
C ASP A 8 -17.09 0.49 3.69
N ILE A 9 -16.04 1.33 3.63
CA ILE A 9 -15.15 1.59 4.77
C ILE A 9 -15.95 2.15 5.95
N ARG A 10 -16.84 3.14 5.72
CA ARG A 10 -17.71 3.69 6.79
C ARG A 10 -18.53 2.63 7.50
N ARG A 11 -19.09 1.66 6.75
CA ARG A 11 -19.89 0.57 7.35
C ARG A 11 -19.01 -0.31 8.24
N LYS A 12 -17.81 -0.67 7.77
CA LYS A 12 -16.85 -1.47 8.56
C LYS A 12 -16.31 -0.71 9.77
N TYR A 13 -16.06 0.59 9.64
CA TYR A 13 -15.62 1.42 10.75
C TYR A 13 -16.70 1.51 11.84
N ALA A 14 -17.96 1.69 11.44
CA ALA A 14 -19.09 1.66 12.38
C ALA A 14 -19.25 0.29 13.07
N GLU A 15 -19.08 -0.81 12.33
CA GLU A 15 -19.12 -2.18 12.86
C GLU A 15 -18.08 -2.43 13.95
N TYR A 16 -16.86 -1.92 13.77
CA TYR A 16 -15.75 -2.12 14.69
C TYR A 16 -15.50 -0.95 15.66
N GLY A 17 -16.35 0.10 15.65
CA GLY A 17 -16.19 1.27 16.52
C GLY A 17 -14.97 2.14 16.20
N VAL A 18 -14.48 2.12 14.96
CA VAL A 18 -13.36 2.95 14.50
C VAL A 18 -13.85 4.38 14.30
N THR A 19 -13.17 5.34 14.93
CA THR A 19 -13.57 6.76 14.94
C THR A 19 -12.83 7.61 13.91
N GLU A 20 -11.75 7.08 13.34
CA GLU A 20 -10.98 7.73 12.29
C GLU A 20 -11.80 7.99 11.03
N GLU A 21 -11.38 9.00 10.27
CA GLU A 21 -12.01 9.38 9.01
C GLU A 21 -11.63 8.39 7.90
N PRO A 22 -12.60 7.75 7.22
CA PRO A 22 -12.32 6.90 6.07
C PRO A 22 -11.61 7.69 4.96
N PHE A 23 -10.61 7.06 4.34
CA PHE A 23 -9.94 7.61 3.18
C PHE A 23 -9.64 6.50 2.16
N VAL A 24 -9.43 6.91 0.91
CA VAL A 24 -8.96 6.03 -0.15
C VAL A 24 -7.66 6.56 -0.72
N ILE A 25 -6.85 5.66 -1.24
CA ILE A 25 -5.67 5.96 -2.03
C ILE A 25 -6.01 5.75 -3.49
N VAL A 26 -5.86 6.80 -4.29
CA VAL A 26 -6.03 6.76 -5.74
C VAL A 26 -4.64 6.73 -6.37
N LYS A 27 -4.37 5.72 -7.20
CA LYS A 27 -3.07 5.45 -7.83
C LYS A 27 -3.24 5.46 -9.34
N ALA A 28 -2.50 6.31 -10.03
CA ALA A 28 -2.34 6.22 -11.48
C ALA A 28 -1.65 4.90 -11.85
N ASP A 29 -2.25 4.13 -12.75
CA ASP A 29 -1.75 2.82 -13.16
C ASP A 29 -0.75 2.97 -14.31
N ALA A 30 0.50 3.27 -13.95
CA ALA A 30 1.60 3.34 -14.91
C ALA A 30 2.96 2.95 -14.28
N GLY A 31 2.93 2.03 -13.32
CA GLY A 31 4.10 1.50 -12.62
C GLY A 31 4.48 2.25 -11.34
N THR A 32 5.46 1.69 -10.62
CA THR A 32 5.90 2.17 -9.29
C THR A 32 6.91 3.33 -9.36
N TYR A 33 7.48 3.57 -10.56
CA TYR A 33 8.42 4.66 -10.82
C TYR A 33 7.71 5.94 -11.27
N GLY A 34 6.99 6.58 -10.34
CA GLY A 34 6.81 8.03 -10.41
C GLY A 34 5.38 8.56 -10.37
N MET A 35 4.82 8.60 -9.16
CA MET A 35 4.02 9.71 -8.64
C MET A 35 2.69 10.03 -9.34
N GLY A 36 1.70 9.16 -9.19
CA GLY A 36 0.28 9.51 -9.30
C GLY A 36 -0.52 9.02 -8.09
N ILE A 37 -0.01 9.19 -6.87
CA ILE A 37 -0.72 8.78 -5.64
C ILE A 37 -1.38 10.00 -5.00
N MET A 38 -2.66 9.89 -4.68
CA MET A 38 -3.38 10.87 -3.89
C MET A 38 -4.24 10.20 -2.81
N THR A 39 -4.29 10.83 -1.64
CA THR A 39 -5.22 10.48 -0.56
C THR A 39 -6.50 11.28 -0.75
N VAL A 40 -7.66 10.63 -0.66
CA VAL A 40 -8.98 11.23 -0.86
C VAL A 40 -9.91 10.83 0.27
N LYS A 41 -10.58 11.80 0.88
CA LYS A 41 -11.56 11.60 1.95
C LYS A 41 -12.97 11.92 1.49
N ASP A 42 -13.11 12.80 0.49
CA ASP A 42 -14.38 13.14 -0.14
C ASP A 42 -14.38 12.92 -1.67
N PRO A 43 -15.44 12.33 -2.25
CA PRO A 43 -15.54 12.12 -3.70
C PRO A 43 -15.46 13.39 -4.55
N SER A 44 -15.72 14.58 -3.99
CA SER A 44 -15.56 15.85 -4.70
C SER A 44 -14.09 16.22 -4.96
N GLU A 45 -13.15 15.72 -4.16
CA GLU A 45 -11.72 16.01 -4.32
C GLU A 45 -11.16 15.50 -5.65
N VAL A 46 -11.68 14.38 -6.16
CA VAL A 46 -11.29 13.85 -7.48
C VAL A 46 -11.96 14.58 -8.64
N LYS A 47 -13.05 15.31 -8.40
CA LYS A 47 -13.70 16.17 -9.42
C LYS A 47 -13.03 17.54 -9.50
N GLY A 48 -12.51 18.03 -8.36
CA GLY A 48 -11.94 19.37 -8.20
C GLY A 48 -10.42 19.45 -8.33
N LEU A 49 -9.77 18.51 -9.02
CA LEU A 49 -8.29 18.47 -9.10
C LEU A 49 -7.74 19.76 -9.70
N ASN A 50 -6.84 20.43 -8.99
CA ASN A 50 -6.13 21.60 -9.50
C ASN A 50 -5.07 21.20 -10.55
N ARG A 51 -4.49 22.19 -11.26
CA ARG A 51 -3.50 21.93 -12.32
C ARG A 51 -2.31 21.08 -11.84
N LYS A 52 -1.82 21.31 -10.61
CA LYS A 52 -0.70 20.55 -10.04
C LYS A 52 -1.09 19.09 -9.78
N GLN A 53 -2.28 18.85 -9.23
CA GLN A 53 -2.81 17.51 -9.00
C GLN A 53 -3.08 16.77 -10.30
N ARG A 54 -3.68 17.43 -11.30
CA ARG A 54 -3.86 16.84 -12.63
C ARG A 54 -2.53 16.47 -13.27
N ASN A 55 -1.53 17.35 -13.23
CA ASN A 55 -0.20 17.03 -13.75
C ASN A 55 0.44 15.83 -13.04
N LYS A 56 0.25 15.72 -11.71
CA LYS A 56 0.69 14.56 -10.92
C LYS A 56 -0.04 13.28 -11.34
N MET A 57 -1.33 13.35 -11.63
CA MET A 57 -2.14 12.18 -12.00
C MET A 57 -2.08 11.82 -13.50
N ALA A 58 -1.59 12.72 -14.36
CA ALA A 58 -1.61 12.57 -15.81
C ALA A 58 -0.30 12.04 -16.41
N VAL A 59 0.83 12.23 -15.73
CA VAL A 59 2.17 11.94 -16.29
C VAL A 59 3.05 11.25 -15.26
N VAL A 60 3.41 10.01 -15.56
CA VAL A 60 4.49 9.27 -14.87
C VAL A 60 5.86 9.70 -15.39
N LYS A 61 6.92 9.32 -14.67
CA LYS A 61 8.30 9.49 -15.14
C LYS A 61 8.41 8.84 -16.53
N GLU A 62 8.99 9.56 -17.50
CA GLU A 62 9.11 9.20 -18.94
C GLU A 62 7.96 9.63 -19.87
N GLY A 63 6.94 10.35 -19.39
CA GLY A 63 5.97 10.99 -20.28
C GLY A 63 4.86 10.06 -20.81
N LEU A 64 4.73 8.87 -20.22
CA LEU A 64 3.63 7.95 -20.51
C LEU A 64 2.30 8.53 -19.98
N GLU A 65 1.27 8.45 -20.83
CA GLU A 65 -0.09 8.84 -20.45
C GLU A 65 -0.71 7.76 -19.55
N VAL A 66 -1.33 8.21 -18.46
CA VAL A 66 -2.06 7.34 -17.53
C VAL A 66 -3.43 7.04 -18.14
N ASN A 67 -3.68 5.76 -18.43
CA ASN A 67 -4.97 5.30 -18.98
C ASN A 67 -5.91 4.75 -17.91
N ASP A 68 -5.35 4.19 -16.84
CA ASP A 68 -6.09 3.51 -15.79
C ASP A 68 -5.74 4.05 -14.40
N VAL A 69 -6.67 3.88 -13.47
CA VAL A 69 -6.52 4.34 -12.08
C VAL A 69 -7.07 3.28 -11.15
N ILE A 70 -6.30 2.99 -10.10
CA ILE A 70 -6.69 2.09 -9.02
C ILE A 70 -7.17 2.93 -7.84
N VAL A 71 -8.34 2.60 -7.30
CA VAL A 71 -8.86 3.18 -6.05
C VAL A 71 -8.84 2.09 -4.99
N GLN A 72 -8.09 2.32 -3.92
CA GLN A 72 -7.89 1.36 -2.84
C GLN A 72 -8.30 1.98 -1.50
N GLU A 73 -8.83 1.17 -0.59
CA GLU A 73 -8.99 1.56 0.80
C GLU A 73 -7.66 2.04 1.40
N GLY A 74 -7.73 3.16 2.11
CA GLY A 74 -6.63 3.67 2.91
C GLY A 74 -6.56 2.98 4.26
N VAL A 75 -5.39 2.39 4.56
CA VAL A 75 -5.13 1.77 5.86
C VAL A 75 -4.24 2.70 6.68
N TYR A 76 -4.67 2.99 7.91
CA TYR A 76 -3.90 3.78 8.86
C TYR A 76 -2.66 3.03 9.36
N SER A 77 -1.56 3.75 9.62
CA SER A 77 -0.52 3.28 10.51
C SER A 77 -0.55 4.02 11.85
N PHE A 78 -0.74 3.28 12.93
CA PHE A 78 -0.68 3.79 14.30
C PHE A 78 0.61 3.38 15.02
N GLU A 79 1.48 2.64 14.35
CA GLU A 79 2.73 2.20 14.92
C GLU A 79 3.73 3.35 14.93
N ASN A 80 4.45 3.52 16.03
CA ASN A 80 5.43 4.58 16.19
C ASN A 80 6.79 4.01 16.56
N VAL A 81 7.84 4.62 16.03
CA VAL A 81 9.23 4.45 16.49
C VAL A 81 9.66 5.78 17.10
N GLY A 82 9.73 5.82 18.42
CA GLY A 82 9.79 7.08 19.15
C GLY A 82 8.51 7.89 18.93
N ASP A 83 8.65 9.15 18.53
CA ASP A 83 7.52 10.05 18.26
C ASP A 83 7.11 10.10 16.77
N ALA A 84 7.68 9.23 15.94
CA ALA A 84 7.45 9.24 14.49
C ALA A 84 6.63 8.03 14.02
N VAL A 85 5.72 8.27 13.08
CA VAL A 85 4.90 7.22 12.47
C VAL A 85 5.80 6.24 11.72
N ALA A 86 5.53 4.95 11.88
CA ALA A 86 6.28 3.86 11.30
C ALA A 86 5.36 2.89 10.55
N GLU A 87 5.85 2.27 9.49
CA GLU A 87 5.20 1.12 8.85
C GLU A 87 6.22 -0.02 8.65
N PRO A 88 5.87 -1.28 8.94
CA PRO A 88 6.79 -2.40 8.81
C PRO A 88 6.95 -2.80 7.34
N VAL A 89 8.18 -3.18 6.97
CA VAL A 89 8.54 -3.78 5.69
C VAL A 89 9.14 -5.14 5.96
N VAL A 90 8.54 -6.18 5.39
CA VAL A 90 8.98 -7.57 5.54
C VAL A 90 9.73 -8.01 4.29
N TYR A 91 10.94 -8.54 4.46
CA TYR A 91 11.75 -9.12 3.40
C TYR A 91 11.64 -10.65 3.42
N MET A 92 11.51 -11.22 2.22
CA MET A 92 11.47 -12.66 2.00
C MET A 92 12.50 -13.06 0.94
N ILE A 93 13.07 -14.25 1.11
CA ILE A 93 13.85 -14.95 0.08
C ILE A 93 13.14 -16.29 -0.13
N ASP A 94 12.85 -16.62 -1.38
CA ASP A 94 11.92 -17.72 -1.71
C ASP A 94 10.58 -17.48 -0.98
N HIS A 95 10.10 -18.43 -0.17
CA HIS A 95 8.88 -18.29 0.64
C HIS A 95 9.16 -18.10 2.13
N PHE A 96 10.41 -17.81 2.50
CA PHE A 96 10.84 -17.63 3.90
C PHE A 96 10.99 -16.16 4.26
N VAL A 97 10.44 -15.78 5.42
CA VAL A 97 10.66 -14.46 6.03
C VAL A 97 12.08 -14.41 6.60
N VAL A 98 12.89 -13.48 6.12
CA VAL A 98 14.32 -13.38 6.51
C VAL A 98 14.66 -12.14 7.33
N GLY A 99 13.78 -11.14 7.34
CA GLY A 99 14.13 -9.84 7.91
C GLY A 99 13.10 -8.76 7.61
N GLY A 100 13.43 -7.54 8.00
CA GLY A 100 12.64 -6.37 7.70
C GLY A 100 13.20 -5.09 8.29
N PHE A 101 12.50 -4.00 8.06
CA PHE A 101 12.75 -2.72 8.71
C PHE A 101 11.45 -1.93 8.85
N TYR A 102 11.42 -0.96 9.75
CA TYR A 102 10.40 0.09 9.73
C TYR A 102 10.81 1.19 8.76
N ARG A 103 9.86 1.62 7.92
CA ARG A 103 9.90 2.95 7.32
C ARG A 103 9.34 3.93 8.33
N VAL A 104 10.13 4.89 8.75
CA VAL A 104 9.78 5.89 9.76
C VAL A 104 9.76 7.26 9.10
N HIS A 105 8.75 8.08 9.40
CA HIS A 105 8.67 9.43 8.84
C HIS A 105 8.15 10.42 9.88
N THR A 106 8.96 11.42 10.22
CA THR A 106 8.66 12.42 11.26
C THR A 106 7.64 13.47 10.79
N GLU A 107 7.63 13.79 9.50
CA GLU A 107 6.76 14.83 8.92
C GLU A 107 5.47 14.29 8.27
N ARG A 108 5.18 12.98 8.38
CA ARG A 108 3.99 12.37 7.77
C ARG A 108 3.04 11.85 8.84
N GLY A 109 1.74 12.01 8.58
CA GLY A 109 0.68 11.52 9.45
C GLY A 109 0.34 10.05 9.24
N LYS A 110 -0.48 9.51 10.14
CA LYS A 110 -0.98 8.12 10.14
C LYS A 110 -1.80 7.72 8.90
N ASP A 111 -2.35 8.68 8.16
CA ASP A 111 -3.12 8.51 6.92
C ASP A 111 -2.32 8.88 5.64
N GLN A 112 -0.99 9.00 5.75
CA GLN A 112 -0.14 9.45 4.67
C GLN A 112 0.84 8.36 4.23
N ASN A 113 1.21 8.39 2.96
CA ASN A 113 2.26 7.53 2.41
C ASN A 113 3.61 7.90 3.04
N LEU A 114 4.23 6.98 3.80
CA LEU A 114 5.54 7.19 4.40
C LEU A 114 6.69 6.89 3.41
N ASN A 115 6.40 6.26 2.26
CA ASN A 115 7.34 6.15 1.15
C ASN A 115 7.43 7.50 0.41
N ALA A 116 8.09 8.47 1.04
CA ALA A 116 8.25 9.84 0.58
C ALA A 116 9.65 10.37 0.96
N PRO A 117 10.15 11.42 0.28
CA PRO A 117 11.42 12.06 0.65
C PRO A 117 11.40 12.50 2.12
N GLY A 118 12.47 12.20 2.86
CA GLY A 118 12.57 12.45 4.30
C GLY A 118 12.35 11.21 5.18
N MET A 119 11.88 10.09 4.60
CA MET A 119 11.77 8.82 5.30
C MET A 119 13.11 8.27 5.78
N GLN A 120 13.08 7.55 6.90
CA GLN A 120 14.21 6.87 7.52
C GLN A 120 13.93 5.38 7.63
N PHE A 121 14.98 4.56 7.61
CA PHE A 121 14.87 3.12 7.80
C PHE A 121 15.40 2.76 9.19
N VAL A 122 14.54 2.20 10.03
CA VAL A 122 14.92 1.73 11.36
C VAL A 122 14.87 0.20 11.37
N PRO A 123 15.92 -0.49 11.83
CA PRO A 123 15.92 -1.95 11.88
C PRO A 123 14.69 -2.49 12.61
N LEU A 124 13.98 -3.40 11.94
CA LEU A 124 12.97 -4.23 12.57
C LEU A 124 13.76 -5.36 13.24
N ALA A 125 14.30 -5.08 14.42
CA ALA A 125 15.00 -6.10 15.17
C ALA A 125 13.97 -7.15 15.61
N PHE A 126 13.90 -8.25 14.86
CA PHE A 126 13.22 -9.44 15.33
C PHE A 126 13.98 -9.93 16.56
N ALA A 127 13.43 -9.63 17.74
CA ALA A 127 14.01 -10.08 19.00
C ALA A 127 14.05 -11.62 19.08
N GLU A 128 13.12 -12.27 18.39
CA GLU A 128 12.99 -13.72 18.27
C GLU A 128 12.59 -14.09 16.82
N PRO A 129 12.84 -15.34 16.37
CA PRO A 129 12.43 -15.79 15.04
C PRO A 129 10.94 -15.56 14.77
N CYS A 130 10.60 -15.05 13.58
CA CYS A 130 9.21 -14.81 13.14
C CYS A 130 8.42 -16.09 12.87
N SER A 131 8.98 -17.27 13.18
CA SER A 131 8.42 -18.59 12.92
C SER A 131 8.01 -19.32 14.20
N SER A 132 8.21 -18.72 15.36
CA SER A 132 7.93 -19.32 16.67
C SER A 132 6.93 -18.44 17.46
N PRO A 133 5.62 -18.53 17.17
CA PRO A 133 4.62 -17.81 17.94
C PRO A 133 4.50 -18.39 19.36
N ASN A 134 4.23 -17.54 20.34
CA ASN A 134 3.91 -17.92 21.71
C ASN A 134 2.38 -18.03 21.88
N PRO A 135 1.79 -19.23 21.93
CA PRO A 135 0.33 -19.38 22.02
C PRO A 135 -0.26 -18.80 23.32
N ASP A 136 0.56 -18.63 24.36
CA ASP A 136 0.11 -18.23 25.69
C ASP A 136 0.06 -16.71 25.89
N ASP A 137 0.67 -15.92 24.99
CA ASP A 137 0.64 -14.45 25.02
C ASP A 137 0.41 -13.85 23.62
N PRO A 138 -0.85 -13.66 23.20
CA PRO A 138 -1.20 -13.07 21.90
C PRO A 138 -0.60 -11.68 21.65
N GLY A 139 -0.33 -10.92 22.71
CA GLY A 139 0.16 -9.55 22.62
C GLY A 139 1.68 -9.42 22.57
N CYS A 140 2.42 -10.52 22.75
CA CYS A 140 3.88 -10.45 22.79
C CYS A 140 4.47 -10.00 21.45
N PRO A 141 5.63 -9.30 21.45
CA PRO A 141 6.28 -8.87 20.23
C PRO A 141 6.52 -10.01 19.20
N PRO A 142 6.95 -11.22 19.61
CA PRO A 142 7.09 -12.36 18.68
C PRO A 142 5.81 -12.69 17.90
N ASN A 143 4.64 -12.69 18.54
CA ASN A 143 3.36 -12.95 17.89
C ASN A 143 2.95 -11.86 16.91
N ARG A 144 3.23 -10.60 17.27
CA ARG A 144 3.02 -9.47 16.36
C ARG A 144 3.86 -9.61 15.09
N PHE A 145 5.14 -9.95 15.23
CA PHE A 145 6.03 -10.16 14.08
C PHE A 145 5.68 -11.43 13.28
N TYR A 146 5.24 -12.50 13.95
CA TYR A 146 4.69 -13.68 13.29
C TYR A 146 3.49 -13.31 12.41
N SER A 147 2.59 -12.47 12.92
CA SER A 147 1.43 -11.98 12.18
C SER A 147 1.82 -11.16 10.95
N TYR A 148 2.82 -10.28 11.06
CA TYR A 148 3.39 -9.56 9.92
C TYR A 148 3.92 -10.54 8.86
N GLY A 149 4.62 -11.59 9.29
CA GLY A 149 5.13 -12.64 8.42
C GLY A 149 4.04 -13.49 7.75
N VAL A 150 2.90 -13.74 8.41
CA VAL A 150 1.75 -14.42 7.80
C VAL A 150 1.15 -13.55 6.69
N ILE A 151 0.85 -12.29 6.97
CA ILE A 151 0.29 -11.36 5.97
C ILE A 151 1.24 -11.17 4.79
N ALA A 152 2.54 -11.04 5.05
CA ALA A 152 3.56 -10.94 4.00
C ALA A 152 3.57 -12.16 3.07
N ARG A 153 3.47 -13.37 3.63
CA ARG A 153 3.42 -14.61 2.82
C ARG A 153 2.13 -14.74 2.01
N LEU A 154 0.99 -14.27 2.54
CA LEU A 154 -0.25 -14.19 1.76
C LEU A 154 -0.11 -13.23 0.58
N ALA A 155 0.51 -12.06 0.80
CA ALA A 155 0.81 -11.11 -0.27
C ALA A 155 1.78 -11.69 -1.31
N LEU A 156 2.83 -12.41 -0.87
CA LEU A 156 3.75 -13.11 -1.75
C LEU A 156 3.03 -14.17 -2.61
N LEU A 157 2.16 -14.98 -1.99
CA LEU A 157 1.39 -15.99 -2.71
C LEU A 157 0.47 -15.36 -3.76
N ALA A 158 -0.21 -14.27 -3.42
CA ALA A 158 -1.05 -13.53 -4.37
C ALA A 158 -0.22 -13.02 -5.56
N ALA A 159 0.96 -12.44 -5.30
CA ALA A 159 1.86 -11.97 -6.35
C ALA A 159 2.42 -13.11 -7.22
N ALA A 160 2.75 -14.26 -6.62
CA ALA A 160 3.21 -15.43 -7.36
C ALA A 160 2.12 -15.97 -8.31
N ILE A 161 0.87 -16.06 -7.84
CA ILE A 161 -0.28 -16.46 -8.66
C ILE A 161 -0.53 -15.45 -9.79
N GLU A 162 -0.39 -14.15 -9.52
CA GLU A 162 -0.52 -13.10 -10.54
C GLU A 162 0.54 -13.26 -11.64
N LEU A 163 1.81 -13.44 -11.27
CA LEU A 163 2.91 -13.66 -12.22
C LEU A 163 2.69 -14.91 -13.09
N GLU A 164 2.32 -16.04 -12.48
CA GLU A 164 2.05 -17.29 -13.22
C GLU A 164 0.92 -17.10 -14.24
N ARG A 165 -0.14 -16.37 -13.86
CA ARG A 165 -1.27 -16.07 -14.76
C ARG A 165 -0.89 -15.12 -15.89
N MET A 166 0.00 -14.16 -15.63
CA MET A 166 0.51 -13.25 -16.66
C MET A 166 1.37 -13.98 -17.68
N GLU A 167 2.20 -14.93 -17.26
CA GLU A 167 3.01 -15.76 -18.15
C GLU A 167 2.16 -16.74 -18.98
N ALA A 168 1.09 -17.27 -18.39
CA ALA A 168 0.16 -18.18 -19.06
C ALA A 168 -0.82 -17.47 -20.02
N ALA A 169 -0.97 -16.14 -19.92
CA ALA A 169 -1.85 -15.39 -20.79
C ALA A 169 -1.25 -15.31 -22.22
N PRO A 170 -2.02 -15.61 -23.28
CA PRO A 170 -1.55 -15.40 -24.64
C PRO A 170 -1.22 -13.92 -24.81
N ALA A 171 -0.08 -13.61 -25.44
CA ALA A 171 0.28 -12.25 -25.77
C ALA A 171 -0.90 -11.56 -26.46
N ALA A 172 -1.39 -10.45 -25.88
CA ALA A 172 -2.46 -9.69 -26.48
C ALA A 172 -2.08 -9.37 -27.94
N PRO A 173 -2.98 -9.60 -28.93
CA PRO A 173 -2.66 -9.27 -30.31
C PRO A 173 -2.27 -7.80 -30.35
N ALA A 174 -1.08 -7.52 -30.87
CA ALA A 174 -0.62 -6.16 -31.09
C ALA A 174 -1.72 -5.44 -31.86
N LEU A 175 -2.37 -4.45 -31.22
CA LEU A 175 -3.35 -3.60 -31.87
C LEU A 175 -2.67 -3.04 -33.11
N LEU A 176 -3.10 -3.52 -34.28
CA LEU A 176 -2.66 -3.01 -35.56
C LEU A 176 -2.97 -1.50 -35.51
N ARG A 177 -1.93 -0.68 -35.33
CA ARG A 177 -2.04 0.77 -35.48
C ARG A 177 -2.38 1.02 -36.93
N ALA A 178 -3.67 1.16 -37.22
CA ALA A 178 -4.13 1.68 -38.49
C ALA A 178 -3.65 3.14 -38.57
N ALA A 179 -2.68 3.39 -39.45
CA ALA A 179 -2.32 4.73 -39.88
C ALA A 179 -3.54 5.39 -40.54
N PRO A 180 -3.67 6.71 -40.38
CA PRO A 180 -3.36 7.60 -41.51
C PRO A 180 -2.21 8.56 -41.22
#